data_AF-A0A1M5U433-F1
#
_entry.id   AF-A0A1M5U433-F1
#
_cell.length_a   1.000
_cell.length_b   1.000
_cell.length_c   1.000
_cell.angle_alpha   90.00
_cell.angle_beta   90.00
_cell.angle_gamma   90.00
#
_symmetry.space_group_name_H-M   'P 1'
#
loop_
_entity.id
_entity.type
_entity.pdbx_description
1 polymer ?
#
loop_
_entity_poly.entity_id
_entity_poly.type
_entity_poly.pdbx_seq_one_letter_code
_entity_poly.pdbx_strand_id
1 'polypeptide(L)'
;MAKYLWDLNLDEIPLGWENTYQDALNQCPKGEIIEMAEMDSPDSIITNQYFYDPVGYKNTIYTIFNEYKIKAKTLFESRNKHEIKPFINELIKFDCILYGLLAEWTCNGNEFDGSSFDPNYLKNNLLDYNYYFGSYNFETDFEKQYKKYKLISL
;
A
#
# COMPACT_ATOMS: atom_id res chain seq x y z
N MET A 1 4.88 19.30 11.89
CA MET A 1 5.25 17.93 12.27
C MET A 1 4.05 17.04 12.01
N ALA A 2 4.20 15.95 11.26
CA ALA A 2 3.10 15.06 10.92
C ALA A 2 2.56 14.37 12.18
N LYS A 3 1.23 14.32 12.32
CA LYS A 3 0.57 13.68 13.46
C LYS A 3 -0.21 12.43 13.02
N TYR A 4 -0.80 12.48 11.83
CA TYR A 4 -1.61 11.41 11.26
C TYR A 4 -1.04 10.94 9.92
N LEU A 5 -1.48 9.77 9.44
CA LEU A 5 -1.08 9.27 8.12
C LEU A 5 -1.42 10.25 6.99
N TRP A 6 -2.56 10.94 7.09
CA TRP A 6 -2.94 11.98 6.12
C TRP A 6 -2.12 13.27 6.21
N ASP A 7 -1.21 13.41 7.18
CA ASP A 7 -0.26 14.53 7.20
C ASP A 7 1.00 14.22 6.38
N LEU A 8 1.24 12.94 6.05
CA LEU A 8 2.43 12.49 5.31
C LEU A 8 2.37 12.88 3.83
N ASN A 9 3.54 13.08 3.23
CA ASN A 9 3.70 13.31 1.81
C ASN A 9 4.56 12.19 1.21
N LEU A 10 4.03 11.44 0.25
CA LEU A 10 4.77 10.34 -0.36
C LEU A 10 6.01 10.81 -1.12
N ASP A 11 6.03 12.03 -1.65
CA ASP A 11 7.21 12.59 -2.32
C ASP A 11 8.41 12.78 -1.36
N GLU A 12 8.15 12.83 -0.06
CA GLU A 12 9.17 12.98 0.99
C GLU A 12 9.61 11.63 1.57
N ILE A 13 8.96 10.53 1.14
CA ILE A 13 9.20 9.17 1.64
C ILE A 13 9.84 8.35 0.52
N PRO A 14 11.05 7.80 0.72
CA PRO A 14 11.69 6.95 -0.28
C PRO A 14 10.81 5.78 -0.71
N LEU A 15 10.77 5.51 -2.01
CA LEU A 15 10.12 4.33 -2.57
C LEU A 15 10.98 3.10 -2.28
N GLY A 16 10.42 2.09 -1.60
CA GLY A 16 11.16 0.90 -1.16
C GLY A 16 11.69 0.03 -2.31
N TRP A 17 11.10 0.17 -3.48
CA TRP A 17 11.42 -0.55 -4.72
C TRP A 17 11.83 0.40 -5.86
N GLU A 18 12.49 1.51 -5.54
CA GLU A 18 12.93 2.53 -6.52
C GLU A 18 13.72 1.93 -7.69
N ASN A 19 14.60 0.96 -7.44
CA ASN A 19 15.37 0.32 -8.52
C ASN A 19 14.45 -0.40 -9.52
N THR A 20 13.48 -1.18 -9.02
CA THR A 20 12.48 -1.87 -9.84
C THR A 20 11.68 -0.87 -10.68
N TYR A 21 11.30 0.26 -10.10
CA TYR A 21 10.62 1.34 -10.81
C TYR A 21 11.48 1.94 -11.93
N GLN A 22 12.75 2.26 -11.66
CA GLN A 22 13.67 2.83 -12.64
C GLN A 22 13.98 1.87 -13.79
N ASP A 23 14.10 0.58 -13.50
CA ASP A 23 14.27 -0.44 -14.54
C ASP A 23 13.02 -0.55 -15.42
N ALA A 24 11.83 -0.59 -14.82
CA ALA A 24 10.56 -0.65 -15.54
C ALA A 24 10.29 0.59 -16.41
N LEU A 25 10.72 1.78 -15.99
CA LEU A 25 10.61 3.00 -16.81
C LEU A 25 11.31 2.85 -18.17
N ASN A 26 12.41 2.10 -18.22
CA ASN A 26 13.19 1.90 -19.43
C ASN A 26 12.73 0.68 -20.23
N GLN A 27 12.34 -0.40 -19.54
CA GLN A 27 12.07 -1.70 -20.17
C GLN A 27 10.59 -1.90 -20.50
N CYS A 28 9.69 -1.60 -19.56
CA CYS A 28 8.25 -1.86 -19.67
C CYS A 28 7.39 -0.73 -19.05
N PRO A 29 7.47 0.52 -19.56
CA PRO A 29 6.82 1.68 -18.95
C PRO A 29 5.27 1.67 -18.99
N LYS A 30 4.67 0.70 -19.69
CA LYS A 30 3.21 0.50 -19.78
C LYS A 30 2.79 -0.87 -19.22
N GLY A 31 3.70 -1.50 -18.48
CA GLY A 31 3.59 -2.89 -18.05
C GLY A 31 3.77 -3.90 -19.17
N GLU A 32 3.89 -5.15 -18.79
CA GLU A 32 3.97 -6.30 -19.68
C GLU A 32 3.40 -7.56 -19.00
N ILE A 33 3.11 -8.58 -19.79
CA ILE A 33 2.80 -9.90 -19.25
C ILE A 33 4.12 -10.64 -19.06
N ILE A 34 4.38 -11.06 -17.83
CA ILE A 34 5.52 -11.91 -17.50
C ILE A 34 5.06 -13.32 -17.17
N GLU A 35 5.94 -14.28 -17.37
CA GLU A 35 5.73 -15.66 -17.01
C GLU A 35 6.61 -16.01 -15.81
N MET A 36 5.99 -16.52 -14.76
CA MET A 36 6.68 -16.95 -13.55
C MET A 36 6.40 -18.42 -13.31
N ALA A 37 7.47 -19.18 -13.10
CA ALA A 37 7.42 -20.57 -12.73
C ALA A 37 7.14 -20.68 -11.22
N GLU A 38 6.03 -21.30 -10.87
CA GLU A 38 5.65 -21.62 -9.50
C GLU A 38 5.69 -23.13 -9.29
N MET A 39 6.23 -23.51 -8.14
CA MET A 39 6.35 -24.90 -7.75
C MET A 39 5.08 -25.29 -6.99
N ASP A 40 4.18 -26.00 -7.67
CA ASP A 40 2.91 -26.47 -7.08
C ASP A 40 3.12 -27.76 -6.27
N SER A 41 4.08 -28.59 -6.69
CA SER A 41 4.53 -29.78 -5.95
C SER A 41 6.00 -30.09 -6.27
N PRO A 42 6.68 -30.98 -5.52
CA PRO A 42 8.08 -31.35 -5.76
C PRO A 42 8.42 -31.74 -7.21
N ASP A 43 7.43 -32.25 -7.96
CA ASP A 43 7.60 -32.75 -9.31
C ASP A 43 6.78 -31.97 -10.36
N SER A 44 6.14 -30.84 -9.99
CA SER A 44 5.33 -30.04 -10.93
C SER A 44 5.67 -28.55 -10.86
N ILE A 45 6.17 -28.02 -11.98
CA ILE A 45 6.31 -26.59 -12.23
C ILE A 45 5.11 -26.16 -13.06
N ILE A 46 4.36 -25.18 -12.56
CA ILE A 46 3.29 -24.49 -13.28
C ILE A 46 3.83 -23.13 -13.67
N THR A 47 3.65 -22.73 -14.93
CA THR A 47 3.97 -21.37 -15.37
C THR A 47 2.70 -20.54 -15.33
N ASN A 48 2.69 -19.52 -14.47
CA ASN A 48 1.60 -18.55 -14.37
C ASN A 48 1.97 -17.25 -15.08
N GLN A 49 0.96 -16.58 -15.62
CA GLN A 49 1.11 -15.28 -16.28
C GLN A 49 0.63 -14.16 -15.36
N TYR A 50 1.46 -13.15 -15.20
CA TYR A 50 1.19 -11.99 -14.35
C TYR A 50 1.32 -10.70 -15.15
N PHE A 51 0.47 -9.72 -14.85
CA PHE A 51 0.63 -8.37 -15.38
C PHE A 51 1.56 -7.57 -14.48
N TYR A 52 2.77 -7.33 -14.96
CA TYR A 52 3.82 -6.60 -14.26
C TYR A 52 3.85 -5.16 -14.76
N ASP A 53 3.42 -4.21 -13.92
CA ASP A 53 3.43 -2.78 -14.25
C ASP A 53 3.86 -1.92 -13.05
N PRO A 54 5.16 -1.92 -12.66
CA PRO A 54 5.63 -1.11 -11.54
C PRO A 54 5.38 0.39 -11.71
N VAL A 55 5.42 0.90 -12.94
CA VAL A 55 5.18 2.31 -13.24
C VAL A 55 3.72 2.67 -12.97
N GLY A 56 2.78 1.89 -13.50
CA GLY A 56 1.36 2.02 -13.21
C GLY A 56 1.01 1.77 -11.75
N TYR A 57 1.72 0.84 -11.09
CA TYR A 57 1.53 0.50 -9.68
C TYR A 57 1.87 1.69 -8.79
N LYS A 58 3.05 2.29 -8.98
CA LYS A 58 3.49 3.51 -8.28
C LYS A 58 2.46 4.62 -8.42
N ASN A 59 2.04 4.90 -9.65
CA ASN A 59 1.09 5.96 -9.96
C ASN A 59 -0.27 5.70 -9.29
N THR A 60 -0.67 4.43 -9.22
CA THR A 60 -1.93 4.03 -8.58
C THR A 60 -1.85 4.22 -7.07
N ILE A 61 -0.78 3.76 -6.40
CA ILE A 61 -0.56 4.03 -4.97
C ILE A 61 -0.60 5.53 -4.70
N TYR A 62 0.18 6.31 -5.46
CA TYR A 62 0.29 7.75 -5.28
C TYR A 62 -1.05 8.48 -5.41
N THR A 63 -1.84 8.10 -6.42
CA THR A 63 -3.15 8.69 -6.69
C THR A 63 -4.13 8.36 -5.56
N ILE A 64 -4.23 7.09 -5.19
CA ILE A 64 -5.18 6.63 -4.16
C ILE A 64 -4.78 7.20 -2.80
N PHE A 65 -3.50 7.19 -2.45
CA PHE A 65 -3.03 7.74 -1.18
C PHE A 65 -3.42 9.21 -1.02
N ASN A 66 -3.18 10.04 -2.04
CA ASN A 66 -3.54 11.45 -2.00
C ASN A 66 -5.05 11.68 -1.93
N GLU A 67 -5.84 10.89 -2.66
CA GLU A 67 -7.31 10.93 -2.58
C GLU A 67 -7.80 10.65 -1.14
N TYR A 68 -7.33 9.55 -0.54
CA TYR A 68 -7.77 9.14 0.80
C TYR A 68 -7.23 10.06 1.90
N LYS A 69 -6.04 10.63 1.72
CA LYS A 69 -5.50 11.67 2.62
C LYS A 69 -6.43 12.88 2.68
N ILE A 70 -6.88 13.36 1.52
CA ILE A 70 -7.81 14.50 1.44
C ILE A 70 -9.15 14.15 2.09
N LYS A 71 -9.69 12.95 1.79
CA LYS A 71 -10.95 12.47 2.40
C LYS A 71 -10.86 12.38 3.93
N ALA A 72 -9.79 11.77 4.46
CA ALA A 72 -9.60 11.60 5.89
C ALA A 72 -9.47 12.95 6.62
N LYS A 73 -8.65 13.86 6.07
CA LYS A 73 -8.49 15.20 6.63
C LYS A 73 -9.81 15.97 6.64
N THR A 74 -10.54 15.96 5.53
CA THR A 74 -11.84 16.64 5.42
C THR A 74 -12.87 16.06 6.39
N LEU A 75 -12.92 14.74 6.55
CA LEU A 75 -13.80 14.07 7.50
C LEU A 75 -13.47 14.48 8.94
N PHE A 76 -12.18 14.48 9.31
CA PHE A 76 -11.71 14.85 10.64
C PHE A 76 -11.99 16.34 10.98
N GLU A 77 -11.78 17.24 10.02
CA GLU A 77 -12.05 18.67 10.18
C GLU A 77 -13.56 18.94 10.33
N SER A 78 -14.41 18.12 9.70
CA SER A 78 -15.87 18.23 9.77
C SER A 78 -16.52 17.40 10.90
N ARG A 79 -15.74 16.78 11.80
CA ARG A 79 -16.21 15.84 12.85
C ARG A 79 -17.45 16.28 13.64
N ASN A 80 -17.62 17.57 13.90
CA ASN A 80 -18.75 18.11 14.66
C ASN A 80 -20.10 18.02 13.92
N LYS A 81 -20.08 17.65 12.63
CA LYS A 81 -21.28 17.53 11.77
C LYS A 81 -21.77 16.09 11.62
N HIS A 82 -21.07 15.12 12.22
CA HIS A 82 -21.33 13.70 12.00
C HIS A 82 -21.70 13.02 13.31
N GLU A 83 -22.52 11.97 13.19
CA GLU A 83 -22.71 11.04 14.30
C GLU A 83 -21.40 10.31 14.61
N ILE A 84 -21.11 10.13 15.91
CA ILE A 84 -19.80 9.65 16.37
C ILE A 84 -19.42 8.28 15.79
N LYS A 85 -20.36 7.33 15.75
CA LYS A 85 -20.07 5.95 15.34
C LYS A 85 -19.80 5.85 13.83
N PRO A 86 -20.65 6.38 12.93
CA PRO A 86 -20.34 6.46 11.50
C PRO A 86 -19.04 7.21 11.21
N PHE A 87 -18.81 8.32 11.90
CA PHE A 87 -17.58 9.12 11.77
C PHE A 87 -16.33 8.31 12.08
N ILE A 88 -16.28 7.65 13.24
CA ILE A 88 -15.13 6.86 13.67
C ILE A 88 -14.88 5.69 12.70
N ASN A 89 -15.94 4.97 12.31
CA ASN A 89 -15.81 3.83 11.41
C ASN A 89 -15.22 4.25 10.06
N GLU A 90 -15.71 5.34 9.48
CA GLU A 90 -15.24 5.81 8.18
C GLU A 90 -13.80 6.34 8.26
N LEU A 91 -13.47 7.03 9.35
CA LEU A 91 -12.13 7.52 9.57
C LEU A 91 -11.11 6.38 9.76
N ILE A 92 -11.47 5.31 10.47
CA ILE A 92 -10.64 4.10 10.60
C ILE A 92 -10.43 3.44 9.24
N LYS A 93 -11.46 3.33 8.39
CA LYS A 93 -11.29 2.78 7.05
C LYS A 93 -10.24 3.54 6.25
N PHE A 94 -10.31 4.88 6.27
CA PHE A 94 -9.33 5.70 5.57
C PHE A 94 -7.93 5.52 6.15
N ASP A 95 -7.81 5.41 7.47
CA ASP A 95 -6.53 5.15 8.14
C ASP A 95 -5.94 3.78 7.74
N CYS A 96 -6.77 2.74 7.65
CA CYS A 96 -6.38 1.41 7.16
C CYS A 96 -5.84 1.47 5.73
N ILE A 97 -6.57 2.13 4.83
CA ILE A 97 -6.17 2.28 3.43
C ILE A 97 -4.84 3.04 3.33
N LEU A 98 -4.71 4.17 4.02
CA LEU A 98 -3.48 4.96 4.02
C LEU A 98 -2.29 4.16 4.56
N TYR A 99 -2.50 3.37 5.61
CA TYR A 99 -1.44 2.55 6.20
C TYR A 99 -0.99 1.42 5.26
N GLY A 100 -1.94 0.72 4.65
CA GLY A 100 -1.65 -0.34 3.68
C GLY A 100 -0.92 0.20 2.45
N LEU A 101 -1.37 1.33 1.89
CA LEU A 101 -0.70 1.97 0.76
C LEU A 101 0.72 2.45 1.10
N LEU A 102 0.93 2.93 2.33
CA LEU A 102 2.27 3.31 2.79
C LEU A 102 3.18 2.08 2.95
N ALA A 103 2.62 0.95 3.36
CA ALA A 103 3.35 -0.31 3.41
C ALA A 103 3.77 -0.75 2.01
N GLU A 104 2.85 -0.78 1.05
CA GLU A 104 3.16 -1.07 -0.37
C GLU A 104 4.22 -0.12 -0.95
N TRP A 105 4.19 1.16 -0.56
CA TRP A 105 5.18 2.15 -1.01
C TRP A 105 6.59 1.91 -0.43
N THR A 106 6.67 1.49 0.83
CA THR A 106 7.93 1.39 1.57
C THR A 106 8.45 -0.05 1.71
N CYS A 107 7.67 -1.03 1.26
CA CYS A 107 8.03 -2.43 1.22
C CYS A 107 9.34 -2.62 0.45
N ASN A 108 10.23 -3.42 1.01
CA ASN A 108 11.55 -3.65 0.45
C ASN A 108 11.42 -4.48 -0.83
N GLY A 109 12.12 -4.11 -1.91
CA GLY A 109 12.02 -4.78 -3.20
C GLY A 109 12.33 -6.29 -3.20
N ASN A 110 12.95 -6.83 -2.15
CA ASN A 110 13.18 -8.27 -1.98
C ASN A 110 11.93 -9.05 -1.50
N GLU A 111 10.90 -8.36 -1.02
CA GLU A 111 9.62 -8.95 -0.62
C GLU A 111 8.60 -8.97 -1.77
N PHE A 112 8.91 -8.26 -2.86
CA PHE A 112 8.12 -8.28 -4.09
C PHE A 112 8.75 -9.19 -5.14
N ASP A 113 7.88 -9.94 -5.81
CA ASP A 113 8.22 -10.62 -7.06
C ASP A 113 7.49 -9.97 -8.24
N GLY A 114 7.69 -10.50 -9.45
CA GLY A 114 7.06 -9.97 -10.64
C GLY A 114 5.52 -10.00 -10.63
N SER A 115 4.88 -10.79 -9.77
CA SER A 115 3.42 -10.83 -9.64
C SER A 115 2.87 -9.67 -8.81
N SER A 116 3.74 -8.98 -8.07
CA SER A 116 3.35 -8.02 -7.04
C SER A 116 2.94 -6.64 -7.58
N PHE A 117 3.28 -6.34 -8.84
CA PHE A 117 3.15 -4.99 -9.40
C PHE A 117 1.95 -4.83 -10.34
N ASP A 118 0.84 -5.55 -10.09
CA ASP A 118 -0.42 -5.35 -10.82
C ASP A 118 -1.26 -4.23 -10.17
N PRO A 119 -1.48 -3.09 -10.85
CA PRO A 119 -2.29 -1.98 -10.33
C PRO A 119 -3.74 -2.36 -10.02
N ASN A 120 -4.28 -3.41 -10.66
CA ASN A 120 -5.64 -3.88 -10.43
C ASN A 120 -5.75 -4.67 -9.13
N TYR A 121 -4.71 -5.41 -8.76
CA TYR A 121 -4.67 -6.13 -7.48
C TYR A 121 -4.78 -5.17 -6.30
N LEU A 122 -4.04 -4.05 -6.36
CA LEU A 122 -4.09 -3.01 -5.32
C LEU A 122 -5.50 -2.47 -5.11
N LYS A 123 -6.21 -2.13 -6.20
CA LYS A 123 -7.57 -1.57 -6.13
C LYS A 123 -8.57 -2.53 -5.50
N ASN A 124 -8.39 -3.83 -5.71
CA ASN A 124 -9.27 -4.86 -5.18
C ASN A 124 -9.00 -5.19 -3.71
N ASN A 125 -7.79 -4.90 -3.21
CA ASN A 125 -7.33 -5.27 -1.87
C ASN A 125 -7.03 -4.08 -0.94
N LEU A 126 -7.55 -2.87 -1.24
CA LEU A 126 -7.31 -1.67 -0.44
C LEU A 126 -7.72 -1.80 1.04
N LEU A 127 -8.60 -2.73 1.38
CA LEU A 127 -9.11 -2.95 2.73
C LEU A 127 -8.59 -4.27 3.30
N ASP A 128 -7.29 -4.34 3.59
CA ASP A 128 -6.73 -5.39 4.43
C ASP A 128 -6.61 -4.92 5.89
N TYR A 129 -7.65 -5.23 6.67
CA TYR A 129 -7.66 -4.95 8.11
C TYR A 129 -6.68 -5.81 8.89
N ASN A 130 -6.23 -6.96 8.35
CA ASN A 130 -5.28 -7.81 9.05
C ASN A 130 -3.92 -7.13 9.13
N TYR A 131 -3.51 -6.42 8.08
CA TYR A 131 -2.27 -5.66 8.11
C TYR A 131 -2.34 -4.46 9.05
N TYR A 132 -3.52 -3.85 9.19
CA TYR A 132 -3.71 -2.71 10.10
C TYR A 132 -3.86 -3.12 11.57
N PHE A 133 -4.62 -4.18 11.89
CA PHE A 133 -4.86 -4.61 13.28
C PHE A 133 -4.04 -5.81 13.72
N GLY A 134 -3.28 -6.41 12.81
CA GLY A 134 -2.46 -7.58 13.07
C GLY A 134 -1.44 -7.32 14.16
N SER A 135 -1.29 -8.30 15.04
CA SER A 135 -0.16 -8.36 15.96
C SER A 135 0.84 -9.38 15.42
N TYR A 136 1.91 -8.92 14.79
CA TYR A 136 3.04 -9.78 14.53
C TYR A 136 3.76 -10.07 15.85
N ASN A 137 4.34 -11.27 15.98
CA ASN A 137 5.15 -11.62 17.15
C ASN A 137 6.39 -10.72 17.28
N PHE A 138 6.76 -10.00 16.21
CA PHE A 138 7.87 -9.06 16.14
C PHE A 138 7.45 -7.84 15.31
N GLU A 139 7.80 -6.64 15.77
CA GLU A 139 7.51 -5.39 15.06
C GLU A 139 8.49 -5.23 13.88
N THR A 140 7.94 -5.06 12.68
CA THR A 140 8.70 -4.80 11.45
C THR A 140 9.32 -3.41 11.46
N ASP A 141 10.34 -3.15 10.63
CA ASP A 141 10.95 -1.82 10.55
C ASP A 141 9.96 -0.76 10.01
N PHE A 142 9.06 -1.18 9.13
CA PHE A 142 7.91 -0.38 8.69
C PHE A 142 7.05 0.05 9.88
N GLU A 143 6.62 -0.90 10.72
CA GLU A 143 5.77 -0.61 11.89
C GLU A 143 6.48 0.32 12.87
N LYS A 144 7.76 0.06 13.19
CA LYS A 144 8.56 0.94 14.08
C LYS A 144 8.57 2.39 13.61
N GLN A 145 8.60 2.61 12.30
CA GLN A 145 8.68 3.94 11.71
C GLN A 145 7.31 4.63 11.63
N TYR A 146 6.26 3.90 11.23
CA TYR A 146 4.99 4.49 10.81
C TYR A 146 3.79 4.20 11.72
N LYS A 147 3.86 3.21 12.63
CA LYS A 147 2.76 2.87 13.57
C LYS A 147 2.28 4.06 14.38
N LYS A 148 3.19 4.97 14.75
CA LYS A 148 2.89 6.21 15.51
C LYS A 148 1.93 7.19 14.83
N TYR A 149 1.72 7.06 13.53
CA TYR A 149 0.81 7.93 12.77
C TYR A 149 -0.60 7.37 12.63
N LYS A 150 -0.80 6.09 12.99
CA LYS A 150 -2.12 5.44 12.99
C LYS A 150 -3.02 6.11 14.00
N LEU A 151 -4.32 6.15 13.70
CA LEU A 151 -5.33 6.60 14.64
C LEU A 151 -5.53 5.64 15.81
N ILE A 152 -5.41 4.34 15.56
CA ILE A 152 -5.50 3.30 16.58
C ILE A 152 -4.16 2.57 16.65
N SER A 153 -3.45 2.75 17.76
CA SER A 153 -2.32 1.94 18.16
C SER A 153 -2.76 0.97 19.26
N LEU A 154 -2.88 -0.31 18.92
CA LEU A 154 -3.02 -1.39 19.90
C LEU A 154 -1.64 -1.81 20.42
#